data_AF-A0A3M1NKY4-F1
#
_entry.id   AF-A0A3M1NKY4-F1
#
_cell.length_a   1.000
_cell.length_b   1.000
_cell.length_c   1.000
_cell.angle_alpha   90.00
_cell.angle_beta   90.00
_cell.angle_gamma   90.00
#
_symmetry.space_group_name_H-M   'P 1'
#
loop_
_entity.id
_entity.type
_entity.pdbx_description
1 polymer ?
#
loop_
_entity_poly.entity_id
_entity_poly.type
_entity_poly.pdbx_seq_one_letter_code
_entity_poly.pdbx_strand_id
1 'polypeptide(L)'
;MMKEMTKHYYRCYGLNVVSELPIPELVEIPPGERADVVIRYDHVSPLPTPREEVGSWEVVTAPDEIHFWMRGIGGLVIRSGREMIIDPAPGAMER
;
A
#
# COMPACT_ATOMS: atom_id res chain seq x y z
N MET A 1 -16.14 -3.66 -13.89
CA MET A 1 -15.46 -4.94 -14.20
C MET A 1 -14.47 -5.18 -13.07
N MET A 2 -14.81 -6.05 -12.12
CA MET A 2 -13.90 -6.43 -11.03
C MET A 2 -12.75 -7.21 -11.65
N LYS A 3 -11.53 -6.64 -11.68
CA LYS A 3 -10.33 -7.44 -11.94
C LYS A 3 -10.25 -8.47 -10.81
N GLU A 4 -10.14 -9.76 -11.13
CA GLU A 4 -9.59 -10.72 -10.18
C GLU A 4 -8.22 -10.18 -9.75
N MET A 5 -8.12 -9.79 -8.49
CA MET A 5 -6.86 -9.25 -7.96
C MET A 5 -5.98 -10.44 -7.59
N THR A 6 -4.92 -10.63 -8.36
CA THR A 6 -3.89 -11.63 -8.07
C THR A 6 -3.34 -11.37 -6.68
N LYS A 7 -3.40 -12.38 -5.80
CA LYS A 7 -2.80 -12.32 -4.47
C LYS A 7 -1.44 -12.98 -4.49
N HIS A 8 -0.45 -12.24 -4.02
CA HIS A 8 0.91 -12.69 -3.79
C HIS A 8 1.12 -12.95 -2.30
N TYR A 9 1.93 -13.95 -1.98
CA TYR A 9 2.17 -14.40 -0.61
C TYR A 9 3.66 -14.35 -0.30
N TYR A 10 4.02 -13.60 0.74
CA TYR A 10 5.40 -13.37 1.12
C TYR A 10 5.65 -13.58 2.61
N ARG A 11 6.92 -13.77 2.97
CA ARG A 11 7.42 -13.69 4.34
C ARG A 11 8.35 -12.48 4.47
N CYS A 12 8.08 -11.64 5.47
CA CYS A 12 8.89 -10.46 5.78
C CYS A 12 9.05 -10.32 7.30
N TYR A 13 10.29 -10.29 7.80
CA TYR A 13 10.60 -10.22 9.25
C TYR A 13 9.82 -11.22 10.14
N GLY A 14 9.56 -12.43 9.63
CA GLY A 14 8.79 -13.44 10.35
C GLY A 14 7.26 -13.32 10.20
N LEU A 15 6.76 -12.27 9.57
CA LEU A 15 5.32 -12.01 9.33
C LEU A 15 4.87 -12.56 7.98
N ASN A 16 3.68 -13.18 7.94
CA ASN A 16 3.03 -13.54 6.69
C ASN A 16 2.39 -12.29 6.05
N VAL A 17 2.80 -11.97 4.83
CA VAL A 17 2.29 -10.83 4.06
C VAL A 17 1.47 -11.33 2.88
N VAL A 18 0.27 -10.80 2.71
CA VAL A 18 -0.56 -11.01 1.51
C VAL A 18 -0.66 -9.69 0.77
N SER A 19 -0.30 -9.67 -0.51
CA SER A 19 -0.19 -8.43 -1.29
C SER A 19 -0.88 -8.54 -2.64
N GLU A 20 -1.58 -7.50 -3.06
CA GLU A 20 -2.07 -7.34 -4.43
C GLU A 20 -1.01 -6.74 -5.37
N LEU A 21 0.00 -6.10 -4.80
CA LEU A 21 1.19 -5.62 -5.50
C LEU A 21 2.25 -6.74 -5.49
N PRO A 22 2.89 -7.10 -6.62
CA PRO A 22 4.06 -7.96 -6.61
C PRO A 22 5.23 -7.25 -5.92
N ILE A 23 5.92 -7.94 -5.01
CA ILE A 23 7.06 -7.40 -4.27
C ILE A 23 8.23 -8.39 -4.41
N PRO A 24 8.97 -8.36 -5.54
CA PRO A 24 9.99 -9.36 -5.86
C PRO A 24 11.17 -9.39 -4.88
N GLU A 25 11.36 -8.33 -4.10
CA GLU A 25 12.39 -8.24 -3.07
C GLU A 25 12.05 -9.08 -1.82
N LEU A 26 10.81 -9.51 -1.65
CA LEU A 26 10.38 -10.34 -0.51
C LEU A 26 10.46 -11.83 -0.83
N VAL A 27 10.61 -12.64 0.23
CA VAL A 27 10.64 -14.10 0.10
C VAL A 27 9.24 -14.62 -0.17
N GLU A 28 9.01 -15.16 -1.36
CA GLU A 28 7.75 -15.84 -1.70
C GLU A 28 7.50 -17.06 -0.81
N ILE A 29 6.24 -17.27 -0.44
CA ILE A 29 5.78 -18.44 0.31
C ILE A 29 4.53 -19.05 -0.32
N PRO A 30 4.22 -20.32 -0.05
CA PRO A 30 2.95 -20.90 -0.48
C PRO A 30 1.74 -20.11 0.07
N PRO A 31 0.61 -20.07 -0.66
CA PRO A 31 -0.63 -19.50 -0.16
C PRO A 31 -1.00 -20.09 1.20
N GLY A 32 -1.40 -19.21 2.14
CA GLY A 32 -1.78 -19.59 3.50
C GLY A 32 -3.08 -18.94 3.95
N GLU A 33 -3.70 -19.52 4.97
CA GLU A 33 -5.00 -19.06 5.50
C GLU A 33 -4.89 -17.80 6.38
N ARG A 34 -3.70 -17.48 6.90
CA ARG A 34 -3.49 -16.35 7.83
C ARG A 34 -2.44 -15.37 7.31
N ALA A 35 -2.88 -14.13 7.11
CA ALA A 35 -2.03 -12.96 6.90
C ALA A 35 -1.83 -12.21 8.24
N ASP A 36 -0.59 -11.84 8.54
CA ASP A 36 -0.30 -10.89 9.61
C ASP A 36 -0.35 -9.45 9.08
N VAL A 37 0.00 -9.26 7.80
CA VAL A 37 -0.08 -7.99 7.07
C VAL A 37 -0.78 -8.18 5.73
N VAL A 38 -1.69 -7.28 5.36
CA VAL A 38 -2.35 -7.22 4.05
C VAL A 38 -1.99 -5.93 3.33
N ILE A 39 -1.57 -6.04 2.08
CA ILE A 39 -1.31 -4.91 1.18
C ILE A 39 -2.31 -5.00 0.03
N ARG A 40 -3.13 -3.96 -0.16
CA ARG A 40 -4.21 -3.97 -1.16
C ARG A 40 -4.43 -2.61 -1.78
N TYR A 41 -5.04 -2.61 -2.96
CA TYR A 41 -5.50 -1.39 -3.61
C TYR A 41 -6.90 -1.01 -3.11
N ASP A 42 -7.07 0.26 -2.76
CA ASP A 42 -8.39 0.86 -2.48
C ASP A 42 -8.25 2.38 -2.44
N HIS A 43 -9.37 3.08 -2.31
CA HIS A 43 -9.37 4.53 -2.21
C HIS A 43 -8.78 5.02 -0.87
N VAL A 44 -7.92 6.04 -0.95
CA VAL A 44 -7.36 6.77 0.18
C VAL A 44 -7.69 8.26 0.03
N SER A 45 -8.21 8.86 1.10
CA SER A 45 -8.45 10.31 1.13
C SER A 45 -7.13 11.08 0.96
N PRO A 46 -7.04 12.03 0.01
CA PRO A 46 -5.84 12.85 -0.15
C PRO A 46 -5.52 13.63 1.11
N LEU A 47 -4.24 13.68 1.47
CA LEU A 47 -3.78 14.62 2.50
C LEU A 47 -3.68 16.03 1.91
N PRO A 48 -3.99 17.08 2.70
CA PRO A 48 -3.73 18.45 2.29
C PRO A 48 -2.22 18.64 2.08
N THR A 49 -1.79 18.76 0.81
CA THR A 49 -0.40 19.02 0.45
C THR A 49 -0.16 20.54 0.39
N PRO A 50 0.71 21.12 1.24
CA PRO A 50 1.03 22.56 1.21
C PRO A 50 1.74 22.99 -0.08
N ARG A 51 2.38 22.04 -0.77
CA ARG A 51 3.16 22.29 -1.99
C ARG A 51 2.41 21.77 -3.22
N GLU A 52 2.39 22.58 -4.28
CA GLU A 52 1.68 22.23 -5.52
C GLU A 52 2.52 21.47 -6.54
N GLU A 53 3.81 21.28 -6.26
CA GLU A 53 4.75 20.63 -7.17
C GLU A 53 4.50 19.11 -7.24
N VAL A 54 4.59 18.53 -8.44
CA VAL A 54 4.54 17.07 -8.63
C VAL A 54 5.71 16.40 -7.90
N GLY A 55 5.43 15.32 -7.19
CA GLY A 55 6.44 14.61 -6.39
C GLY A 55 6.66 15.20 -4.99
N SER A 56 6.02 16.33 -4.65
CA SER A 56 5.93 16.75 -3.25
C SER A 56 5.12 15.72 -2.44
N TRP A 57 5.54 15.48 -1.21
CA TRP A 57 4.97 14.45 -0.35
C TRP A 57 4.72 14.96 1.06
N GLU A 58 3.74 14.35 1.71
CA GLU A 58 3.37 14.63 3.10
C GLU A 58 3.13 13.32 3.85
N VAL A 59 3.44 13.34 5.15
CA VAL A 59 3.18 12.25 6.09
C VAL A 59 2.43 12.78 7.29
N VAL A 60 1.32 12.12 7.64
CA VAL A 60 0.59 12.37 8.88
C VAL A 60 0.55 11.08 9.69
N THR A 61 0.99 11.16 10.95
CA THR A 61 1.00 10.02 11.88
C THR A 61 -0.04 10.21 12.97
N ALA A 62 -0.86 9.20 13.18
CA ALA A 62 -1.73 9.01 14.33
C ALA A 62 -1.28 7.73 15.08
N PRO A 63 -1.76 7.48 16.32
CA PRO A 63 -1.33 6.32 17.10
C PRO A 63 -1.48 4.97 16.37
N ASP A 64 -2.55 4.81 15.59
CA ASP A 64 -2.86 3.58 14.85
C ASP A 64 -2.84 3.74 13.33
N GLU A 65 -2.55 4.93 12.81
CA GLU A 65 -2.56 5.18 11.37
C GLU A 65 -1.36 6.00 10.89
N ILE A 66 -0.83 5.63 9.73
CA ILE A 66 0.16 6.44 9.03
C ILE A 66 -0.41 6.72 7.64
N HIS A 67 -0.57 7.99 7.33
CA HIS A 67 -1.03 8.46 6.03
C HIS A 67 0.17 9.03 5.29
N PHE A 68 0.37 8.60 4.04
CA PHE A 68 1.39 9.14 3.14
C PHE A 68 0.72 9.52 1.83
N TRP A 69 1.04 10.71 1.32
CA TRP A 69 0.53 11.18 0.04
C TRP A 69 1.63 11.82 -0.77
N MET A 70 1.72 11.48 -2.05
CA MET A 70 2.63 12.07 -3.02
C MET A 70 1.86 12.63 -4.21
N ARG A 71 1.99 13.94 -4.45
CA ARG A 71 1.21 14.65 -5.46
C ARG A 71 1.54 14.15 -6.87
N GLY A 72 0.50 13.77 -7.60
CA GLY A 72 0.60 13.25 -8.97
C GLY A 72 1.02 11.78 -9.06
N ILE A 73 1.22 11.09 -7.93
CA ILE A 73 1.67 9.70 -7.88
C ILE A 73 0.66 8.81 -7.13
N GLY A 74 0.15 9.28 -5.98
CA GLY A 74 -0.85 8.53 -5.20
C GLY A 74 -0.59 8.62 -3.71
N GLY A 75 -1.29 7.81 -2.93
CA GLY A 75 -1.13 7.74 -1.49
C GLY A 75 -1.24 6.34 -0.94
N LEU A 76 -0.93 6.22 0.34
CA LEU A 76 -1.17 5.01 1.11
C LEU A 76 -1.58 5.34 2.54
N VAL A 77 -2.30 4.39 3.15
CA VAL A 77 -2.63 4.40 4.56
C VAL A 77 -2.21 3.08 5.17
N ILE A 78 -1.48 3.14 6.28
CA ILE A 78 -1.16 1.98 7.11
C ILE A 78 -2.05 2.04 8.34
N ARG A 79 -2.70 0.93 8.69
CA ARG A 79 -3.56 0.81 9.88
C ARG A 79 -3.08 -0.30 10.81
N SER A 80 -2.92 0.05 12.09
CA SER A 80 -2.57 -0.84 13.21
C SER A 80 -1.41 -1.80 12.91
N GLY A 81 -0.50 -1.43 12.00
CA GLY A 81 0.60 -2.27 11.51
C GLY A 81 0.19 -3.56 10.80
N ARG A 82 -1.06 -3.72 10.39
CA ARG A 82 -1.62 -4.96 9.80
C ARG A 82 -2.21 -4.79 8.42
N GLU A 83 -2.51 -3.57 8.02
CA GLU A 83 -3.07 -3.27 6.71
C GLU A 83 -2.33 -2.09 6.09
N MET A 84 -1.99 -2.21 4.82
CA MET A 84 -1.56 -1.12 3.96
C MET A 84 -2.51 -1.02 2.77
N ILE A 85 -3.14 0.14 2.63
CA ILE A 85 -4.03 0.48 1.52
C ILE A 85 -3.25 1.40 0.58
N ILE A 86 -3.20 1.06 -0.70
CA ILE A 86 -2.50 1.84 -1.73
C ILE A 86 -3.53 2.42 -2.70
N ASP A 87 -3.47 3.73 -2.95
CA ASP A 87 -4.30 4.44 -3.92
C ASP A 87 -3.40 5.15 -4.95
N PRO A 88 -3.06 4.49 -6.08
CA PRO A 88 -2.28 5.11 -7.14
C PRO A 88 -3.08 6.23 -7.82
N ALA A 89 -2.41 7.33 -8.15
CA ALA A 89 -3.01 8.37 -8.98
C ALA A 89 -3.42 7.81 -10.35
N PRO A 90 -4.44 8.38 -11.02
CA PRO A 90 -4.85 7.95 -12.35
C PRO A 90 -3.67 7.93 -13.34
N GLY A 91 -3.44 6.78 -13.97
CA GLY A 91 -2.35 6.60 -14.94
C GLY A 91 -0.97 6.32 -14.34
N ALA A 92 -0.85 6.21 -13.02
CA ALA A 92 0.36 5.70 -12.38
C ALA A 92 0.63 4.26 -12.83
N MET A 93 1.88 3.96 -13.19
CA MET A 93 2.32 2.62 -13.57
C MET A 93 3.47 2.18 -12.68
N GLU A 94 3.47 0.91 -12.30
CA GLU A 94 4.66 0.21 -11.82
C GLU A 94 5.70 0.23 -12.94
N ARG A 95 6.96 0.55 -12.61
CA ARG A 95 8.06 0.65 -13.56
C ARG A 95 8.85 -0.64 -13.64
#